data_AF-L1LB90-F1
#
_entry.id   AF-L1LB90-F1
#
_cell.length_a   1.000
_cell.length_b   1.000
_cell.length_c   1.000
_cell.angle_alpha   90.00
_cell.angle_beta   90.00
_cell.angle_gamma   90.00
#
_symmetry.space_group_name_H-M   'P 1'
#
loop_
_entity.id
_entity.type
_entity.pdbx_description
1 polymer ?
#
loop_
_entity_poly.entity_id
_entity_poly.type
_entity_poly.pdbx_seq_one_letter_code
_entity_poly.pdbx_strand_id
1 'polypeptide(L)'
;MDFEEERVGIHRAINTHAKRIITSYYSVLESCQIDPQKDSLLCSQVENFQIKLHVDSFLHSCRSLYAIASDLSINSLLHSPEAEIEERKKREAEVAKNIHHLRNESKLMDDVISSISNS
;
A
#
# COMPACT_ATOMS: atom_id res chain seq x y z
N MET A 1 -14.54 -6.16 19.12
CA MET A 1 -15.24 -7.12 18.24
C MET A 1 -15.26 -6.60 16.80
N ASP A 2 -15.38 -5.29 16.57
CA ASP A 2 -15.39 -4.65 15.23
C ASP A 2 -14.18 -4.90 14.32
N PHE A 3 -12.94 -4.75 14.81
CA PHE A 3 -11.75 -4.75 13.93
C PHE A 3 -11.48 -6.08 13.21
N GLU A 4 -11.79 -7.21 13.86
CA GLU A 4 -11.62 -8.53 13.23
C GLU A 4 -12.71 -8.80 12.19
N GLU A 5 -13.93 -8.32 12.43
CA GLU A 5 -15.04 -8.42 11.48
C GLU A 5 -14.79 -7.58 10.23
N GLU A 6 -14.26 -6.37 10.41
CA GLU A 6 -13.84 -5.48 9.32
C GLU A 6 -12.70 -6.10 8.49
N ARG A 7 -11.69 -6.68 9.14
CA ARG A 7 -10.58 -7.37 8.46
C ARG A 7 -11.09 -8.54 7.62
N VAL A 8 -11.98 -9.36 8.17
CA VAL A 8 -12.62 -10.46 7.43
C VAL A 8 -13.44 -9.93 6.25
N GLY A 9 -14.13 -8.80 6.43
CA GLY A 9 -14.86 -8.10 5.37
C GLY A 9 -13.96 -7.70 4.19
N ILE A 10 -12.81 -7.08 4.48
CA ILE A 10 -11.85 -6.64 3.46
C ILE A 10 -11.27 -7.85 2.71
N HIS A 11 -10.84 -8.90 3.42
CA HIS A 11 -10.32 -10.12 2.77
C HIS A 11 -11.38 -10.79 1.87
N ARG A 12 -12.64 -10.82 2.33
CA ARG A 12 -13.74 -11.36 1.53
C ARG A 12 -14.00 -10.53 0.28
N ALA A 13 -13.94 -9.20 0.39
CA ALA A 13 -14.08 -8.30 -0.75
C ALA A 13 -12.96 -8.51 -1.78
N ILE A 14 -11.70 -8.56 -1.32
CA ILE A 14 -10.54 -8.83 -2.17
C ILE A 14 -10.71 -10.16 -2.92
N ASN A 15 -11.02 -11.24 -2.19
CA ASN A 15 -11.23 -12.56 -2.78
C ASN A 15 -12.37 -12.57 -3.81
N THR A 16 -13.45 -11.81 -3.56
CA THR A 16 -14.59 -11.72 -4.47
C THR A 16 -14.19 -11.04 -5.79
N HIS A 17 -13.48 -9.91 -5.71
CA HIS A 17 -13.03 -9.20 -6.90
C HIS A 17 -11.93 -9.96 -7.66
N ALA A 18 -11.01 -10.62 -6.96
CA ALA A 18 -10.00 -11.48 -7.60
C ALA A 18 -10.66 -12.64 -8.37
N LYS A 19 -11.65 -13.32 -7.78
CA LYS A 19 -12.42 -14.37 -8.48
C LYS A 19 -13.15 -13.81 -9.70
N ARG A 20 -13.79 -12.64 -9.58
CA ARG A 20 -14.50 -12.00 -10.71
C ARG A 20 -13.56 -11.64 -11.86
N ILE A 21 -12.34 -11.19 -11.58
CA ILE A 21 -11.32 -10.92 -12.60
C ILE A 21 -11.01 -12.20 -13.37
N ILE A 22 -10.71 -13.29 -12.66
CA ILE A 22 -10.39 -14.59 -13.27
C ILE A 22 -11.56 -15.09 -14.11
N THR A 23 -12.76 -15.14 -13.54
CA THR A 23 -13.96 -15.62 -14.25
C THR A 23 -14.26 -14.76 -15.48
N SER A 24 -14.21 -13.43 -15.36
CA SER A 24 -14.48 -12.54 -16.49
C SER A 24 -13.44 -12.70 -17.60
N TYR A 25 -12.17 -12.89 -17.25
CA TYR A 25 -11.12 -13.15 -18.22
C TYR A 25 -11.33 -14.47 -18.97
N TYR A 26 -11.66 -15.55 -18.27
CA TYR A 26 -11.96 -16.84 -18.91
C TYR A 26 -13.20 -16.76 -19.80
N SER A 27 -14.25 -16.06 -19.38
CA SER A 27 -15.45 -15.89 -20.21
C SER A 27 -15.17 -15.10 -21.48
N VAL A 28 -14.29 -14.07 -21.43
CA VAL A 28 -13.85 -13.38 -22.65
C VAL A 28 -13.10 -14.34 -23.59
N LEU A 29 -12.20 -15.17 -23.06
CA LEU A 29 -11.47 -16.14 -23.87
C LEU A 29 -12.41 -17.16 -24.52
N GLU A 30 -13.41 -17.64 -23.79
CA GLU A 30 -14.42 -18.58 -24.28
C GLU A 30 -15.27 -17.95 -25.39
N SER A 31 -15.79 -16.73 -25.19
CA SER A 31 -16.57 -16.00 -26.22
C SER A 31 -15.76 -15.62 -27.46
N CYS A 32 -14.43 -15.70 -27.42
CA CYS A 32 -13.57 -15.46 -28.59
C CYS A 32 -13.30 -16.74 -29.41
N GLN A 33 -13.73 -17.92 -28.95
CA GLN A 33 -13.53 -19.19 -29.66
C GLN A 33 -14.58 -19.36 -30.76
N ILE A 34 -14.45 -18.59 -31.83
CA ILE A 34 -15.37 -18.66 -32.98
C ILE A 34 -15.10 -19.94 -33.79
N ASP A 35 -16.12 -20.78 -33.94
CA ASP A 35 -16.18 -21.94 -34.82
C ASP A 35 -16.95 -21.57 -36.11
N PRO A 36 -16.25 -21.28 -37.23
CA PRO A 36 -16.89 -20.85 -38.46
C PRO A 36 -17.80 -21.92 -39.11
N GLN A 37 -17.78 -23.17 -38.63
CA GLN A 37 -18.69 -24.22 -39.08
C GLN A 37 -20.00 -24.28 -38.28
N LYS A 38 -20.07 -23.66 -37.11
CA LYS A 38 -21.22 -23.72 -36.20
C LYS A 38 -21.83 -22.35 -35.90
N ASP A 39 -21.06 -21.28 -36.05
CA ASP A 39 -21.50 -19.98 -35.58
C ASP A 39 -22.28 -19.20 -36.64
N SER A 40 -23.46 -18.75 -36.20
CA SER A 40 -24.29 -17.82 -36.97
C SER A 40 -23.92 -16.37 -36.62
N LEU A 41 -24.24 -15.43 -37.51
CA LEU A 41 -24.11 -13.99 -37.24
C LEU A 41 -24.79 -13.58 -35.93
N LEU A 42 -25.93 -14.21 -35.60
CA LEU A 42 -26.67 -13.94 -34.37
C LEU A 42 -25.90 -14.42 -33.13
N CYS A 43 -25.27 -15.60 -33.19
CA CYS A 43 -24.39 -16.09 -32.10
C CYS A 43 -23.25 -15.10 -31.86
N SER A 44 -22.56 -14.67 -32.92
CA SER A 44 -21.45 -13.73 -32.78
C SER A 44 -21.87 -12.36 -32.22
N GLN A 45 -23.12 -11.92 -32.46
CA GLN A 45 -23.64 -10.70 -31.84
C GLN A 45 -23.84 -10.87 -30.33
N VAL A 46 -24.34 -12.03 -29.89
CA VAL A 46 -24.51 -12.36 -28.47
C VAL A 46 -23.15 -12.46 -27.78
N GLU A 47 -22.18 -13.14 -28.39
CA GLU A 47 -20.81 -13.25 -27.87
C GLU A 47 -20.14 -11.87 -27.75
N ASN A 48 -20.29 -11.00 -28.76
CA ASN A 48 -19.79 -9.64 -28.70
C ASN A 48 -20.40 -8.83 -27.54
N PHE A 49 -21.68 -9.03 -27.24
CA PHE A 49 -22.31 -8.40 -26.09
C PHE A 49 -21.77 -8.95 -24.77
N GLN A 50 -21.60 -10.29 -24.67
CA GLN A 50 -21.01 -10.94 -23.50
C GLN A 50 -19.57 -10.46 -23.25
N ILE A 51 -18.74 -10.38 -24.29
CA ILE A 51 -17.37 -9.87 -24.19
C ILE A 51 -17.38 -8.47 -23.57
N LYS A 52 -18.25 -7.57 -24.04
CA LYS A 52 -18.36 -6.21 -23.49
C LYS A 52 -18.72 -6.22 -22.00
N LEU A 53 -19.68 -7.05 -21.59
CA LEU A 53 -20.07 -7.18 -20.18
C LEU A 53 -18.94 -7.74 -19.31
N HIS A 54 -18.23 -8.77 -19.79
CA HIS A 54 -17.13 -9.37 -19.06
C HIS A 54 -15.93 -8.42 -18.95
N VAL A 55 -15.62 -7.65 -19.99
CA VAL A 55 -14.60 -6.59 -19.93
C VAL A 55 -14.98 -5.51 -18.91
N ASP A 56 -16.25 -5.08 -18.88
CA ASP A 56 -16.68 -4.09 -17.88
C ASP A 56 -16.57 -4.64 -16.44
N SER A 57 -17.03 -5.87 -16.22
CA SER A 57 -16.89 -6.58 -14.93
C SER A 57 -15.43 -6.72 -14.47
N PHE A 58 -14.53 -7.03 -15.42
CA PHE A 58 -13.09 -7.11 -15.18
C PHE A 58 -12.55 -5.75 -14.71
N LEU A 59 -12.83 -4.69 -15.47
CA LEU A 59 -12.36 -3.34 -15.15
C LEU A 59 -12.93 -2.82 -13.83
N HIS A 60 -14.21 -3.08 -13.57
CA HIS A 60 -14.86 -2.73 -12.30
C HIS A 60 -14.19 -3.41 -11.10
N SER A 61 -13.84 -4.69 -11.24
CA SER A 61 -13.16 -5.44 -10.17
C SER A 61 -11.74 -4.93 -9.93
N CYS A 62 -10.99 -4.58 -10.98
CA CYS A 62 -9.67 -3.94 -10.83
C CYS A 62 -9.76 -2.59 -10.10
N ARG A 63 -10.72 -1.75 -10.46
CA ARG A 63 -10.95 -0.45 -9.78
C ARG A 63 -11.29 -0.63 -8.31
N SER A 64 -12.13 -1.63 -7.99
CA SER A 64 -12.51 -1.95 -6.61
C SER A 64 -11.32 -2.40 -5.78
N LEU A 65 -10.45 -3.26 -6.33
CA LEU A 65 -9.21 -3.67 -5.67
C LEU A 65 -8.25 -2.48 -5.44
N TYR A 66 -8.13 -1.59 -6.42
CA TYR A 66 -7.32 -0.38 -6.28
C TYR A 66 -7.84 0.54 -5.18
N ALA A 67 -9.16 0.71 -5.07
CA ALA A 67 -9.78 1.49 -4.01
C ALA A 67 -9.46 0.89 -2.62
N ILE A 68 -9.65 -0.43 -2.45
CA ILE A 68 -9.30 -1.13 -1.20
C ILE A 68 -7.82 -0.96 -0.86
N ALA A 69 -6.92 -1.11 -1.84
CA ALA A 69 -5.49 -0.92 -1.62
C ALA A 69 -5.15 0.52 -1.22
N SER A 70 -5.83 1.50 -1.81
CA SER A 70 -5.65 2.92 -1.49
C SER A 70 -6.11 3.22 -0.07
N ASP A 71 -7.28 2.72 0.33
CA ASP A 71 -7.83 2.88 1.68
C ASP A 71 -6.90 2.26 2.73
N LEU A 72 -6.39 1.04 2.48
CA LEU A 72 -5.41 0.39 3.34
C LEU A 72 -4.10 1.18 3.43
N SER A 73 -3.64 1.76 2.32
CA SER A 73 -2.41 2.57 2.31
C SER A 73 -2.58 3.86 3.12
N ILE A 74 -3.73 4.53 2.98
CA ILE A 74 -4.07 5.71 3.77
C ILE A 74 -4.16 5.34 5.25
N ASN A 75 -4.86 4.25 5.58
CA ASN A 75 -4.98 3.77 6.96
C ASN A 75 -3.60 3.48 7.57
N SER A 76 -2.71 2.83 6.80
CA SER A 76 -1.33 2.60 7.20
C SER A 76 -0.57 3.90 7.47
N LEU A 77 -0.69 4.91 6.59
CA LEU A 77 -0.04 6.21 6.77
C LEU A 77 -0.56 6.96 7.99
N LEU A 78 -1.87 6.95 8.24
CA LEU A 78 -2.49 7.64 9.37
C LEU A 78 -2.16 6.98 10.72
N HIS A 79 -2.01 5.66 10.74
CA HIS A 79 -1.83 4.89 11.97
C HIS A 79 -0.42 4.32 12.17
N SER A 80 0.53 4.61 11.28
CA SER A 80 1.95 4.27 11.44
C SER A 80 2.93 5.45 11.61
N PRO A 81 2.58 6.64 12.16
CA PRO A 81 3.58 7.68 12.40
C PRO A 81 4.55 7.30 13.54
N GLU A 82 4.19 6.32 14.37
CA GLU A 82 4.92 5.97 15.59
C GLU A 82 6.31 5.40 15.33
N ALA A 83 6.51 4.57 14.30
CA ALA A 83 7.83 4.04 13.97
C ALA A 83 8.80 5.17 13.56
N GLU A 84 8.30 6.12 12.76
CA GLU A 84 9.09 7.26 12.28
C GLU A 84 9.35 8.29 13.38
N ILE A 85 8.36 8.53 14.26
CA ILE A 85 8.50 9.35 15.46
C ILE A 85 9.50 8.73 16.43
N GLU A 86 9.49 7.41 16.61
CA GLU A 86 10.37 6.75 17.58
C GLU A 86 11.83 6.68 17.09
N GLU A 87 12.04 6.51 15.78
CA GLU A 87 13.37 6.71 15.18
C GLU A 87 13.84 8.16 15.32
N ARG A 88 12.95 9.14 15.17
CA ARG A 88 13.28 10.55 15.34
C ARG A 88 13.67 10.86 16.79
N LYS A 89 12.92 10.36 17.79
CA LYS A 89 13.28 10.50 19.21
C LYS A 89 14.63 9.88 19.54
N LYS A 90 14.95 8.70 18.98
CA LYS A 90 16.27 8.07 19.16
C LYS A 90 17.40 8.96 18.63
N ARG A 91 17.24 9.53 17.43
CA ARG A 91 18.22 10.45 16.84
C ARG A 91 18.37 11.73 17.67
N GLU A 92 17.27 12.31 18.14
CA GLU A 92 17.30 13.50 19.00
C GLU A 92 18.00 13.24 20.34
N ALA A 93 17.79 12.07 20.95
CA ALA A 93 18.48 11.66 22.17
C ALA A 93 20.00 11.47 21.96
N GLU A 94 20.40 10.90 20.83
CA GLU A 94 21.81 10.74 20.45
C GLU A 94 22.50 12.09 20.23
N VAL A 95 21.86 13.00 19.49
CA VAL A 95 22.35 14.37 19.29
C VAL A 95 22.50 15.10 20.62
N ALA A 96 21.52 15.00 21.52
CA ALA A 96 21.59 15.63 22.84
C ALA A 96 22.78 15.10 23.66
N LYS A 97 23.04 13.78 23.61
CA LYS A 97 24.18 13.15 24.29
C LYS A 97 25.51 13.65 23.72
N ASN A 98 25.63 13.75 22.40
CA ASN A 98 26.84 14.22 21.72
C ASN A 98 27.11 15.70 22.04
N ILE A 99 26.08 16.55 22.03
CA ILE A 99 26.21 17.96 22.42
C ILE A 99 26.66 18.09 23.87
N HIS A 100 26.11 17.28 24.78
CA HIS A 100 26.52 17.31 26.19
C HIS A 100 28.00 16.92 26.35
N HIS A 101 28.45 15.88 25.65
CA HIS A 101 29.84 15.47 25.68
C HIS A 101 30.79 16.57 25.17
N LEU A 102 30.50 17.17 24.01
CA LEU A 102 31.29 18.26 23.44
C LEU A 102 31.35 19.50 24.33
N ARG A 103 30.24 19.83 25.02
CA ARG A 103 30.23 20.93 26.00
C ARG A 103 31.15 20.67 27.18
N ASN A 104 31.21 19.43 27.66
CA ASN A 104 32.10 19.07 28.76
C ASN A 104 33.58 19.12 28.32
N GLU A 105 33.89 18.68 27.11
CA GLU A 105 35.25 18.80 26.54
C GLU A 105 35.66 20.26 26.34
N SER A 106 34.79 21.09 25.78
CA SER A 106 35.05 22.52 25.61
C SER A 106 35.33 23.19 26.96
N LYS A 107 34.54 22.86 27.99
CA LYS A 107 34.74 23.40 29.34
C LYS A 107 36.09 23.00 29.94
N LEU A 108 36.48 21.73 29.78
CA LEU A 108 37.80 21.26 30.22
C LEU A 108 38.94 22.00 29.50
N MET A 109 38.77 22.28 28.21
CA MET A 109 39.75 23.04 27.44
C MET A 109 39.84 24.50 27.90
N ASP A 110 38.70 25.14 28.16
CA ASP A 110 38.64 26.51 28.70
C ASP A 110 39.30 26.58 30.09
N ASP A 111 39.08 25.58 30.95
CA ASP A 111 39.71 25.48 32.27
C ASP A 111 41.25 25.35 32.15
N VAL A 112 41.75 24.57 31.18
CA VAL A 112 43.19 24.46 30.88
C VAL A 112 43.77 25.77 30.36
N ILE A 113 43.09 26.45 29.43
CA ILE A 113 43.53 27.74 28.89
C ILE A 113 43.58 28.80 29.99
N SER A 114 42.58 28.84 30.87
CA SER A 114 42.52 29.79 31.98
C SER A 114 43.64 29.56 33.02
N SER A 115 44.01 28.31 33.28
CA SER A 115 45.08 27.97 34.22
C SER A 115 46.48 28.28 33.65
N ILE A 116 46.67 28.15 32.33
CA ILE A 116 47.89 28.59 31.64
C ILE A 116 47.98 30.12 31.60
N SER A 117 46.87 30.83 31.38
CA SER A 117 46.86 32.30 31.28
C SER A 117 47.07 33.02 32.63
N ASN A 118 46.84 32.32 33.74
CA ASN A 118 47.02 32.83 35.11
C ASN A 118 48.35 32.37 35.76
N SER A 119 49.20 31.65 35.02
CA SER A 119 50.57 31.26 35.41
C SER A 119 51.60 32.19 34.76
#